data_AF-A0A957XFK2-F1
#
_entry.id   AF-A0A957XFK2-F1
#
_cell.length_a   1.000
_cell.length_b   1.000
_cell.length_c   1.000
_cell.angle_alpha   90.00
_cell.angle_beta   90.00
_cell.angle_gamma   90.00
#
_symmetry.space_group_name_H-M   'P 1'
#
loop_
_entity.id
_entity.type
_entity.pdbx_description
1 polymer ?
#
loop_
_entity_poly.entity_id
_entity_poly.type
_entity_poly.pdbx_seq_one_letter_code
_entity_poly.pdbx_strand_id
1 'polypeptide(L)'
;MPAKIYKVKLSPEEREALTNLVNKGKGQARRLRRARILLMADEKQDNGGWKDADIASALKAGVRTVERTRQKCVEEGIEAALNHTRPKKSRSKALDGAAE
;
A
#
# COMPACT_ATOMS: atom_id res chain seq x y z
N MET A 1 0.34 17.75 10.55
CA MET A 1 0.80 16.64 9.67
C MET A 1 0.69 17.14 8.23
N PRO A 2 1.73 17.04 7.40
CA PRO A 2 1.65 17.48 6.01
C PRO A 2 0.56 16.68 5.29
N ALA A 3 -0.10 17.31 4.31
CA ALA A 3 -1.17 16.69 3.54
C ALA A 3 -0.70 15.36 2.91
N LYS A 4 -1.57 14.34 2.91
CA LYS A 4 -1.31 13.05 2.26
C LYS A 4 -1.04 13.28 0.76
N ILE A 5 0.22 13.20 0.34
CA ILE A 5 0.63 13.35 -1.08
C ILE A 5 0.29 12.08 -1.89
N TYR A 6 0.57 10.90 -1.33
CA TYR A 6 0.47 9.61 -2.04
C TYR A 6 -0.78 8.81 -1.65
N LYS A 7 -1.92 9.13 -2.27
CA LYS A 7 -3.20 8.45 -2.07
C LYS A 7 -3.19 7.03 -2.67
N VAL A 8 -3.43 6.02 -1.86
CA VAL A 8 -3.51 4.62 -2.33
C VAL A 8 -4.95 4.32 -2.69
N LYS A 9 -5.17 3.93 -3.95
CA LYS A 9 -6.46 3.46 -4.45
C LYS A 9 -6.22 2.07 -5.04
N LEU A 10 -6.70 1.04 -4.35
CA LEU A 10 -6.61 -0.33 -4.84
C LEU A 10 -7.82 -0.66 -5.71
N SER A 11 -7.59 -1.36 -6.81
CA SER A 11 -8.66 -2.05 -7.52
C SER A 11 -9.21 -3.23 -6.71
N PRO A 12 -10.46 -3.66 -6.94
CA PRO A 12 -11.05 -4.79 -6.21
C PRO A 12 -10.21 -6.07 -6.34
N GLU A 13 -9.65 -6.32 -7.52
CA GLU A 13 -8.75 -7.46 -7.78
C GLU A 13 -7.45 -7.38 -6.96
N GLU A 14 -6.85 -6.19 -6.90
CA GLU A 14 -5.63 -5.93 -6.12
C GLU A 14 -5.87 -6.10 -4.62
N ARG A 15 -7.02 -5.59 -4.14
CA ARG A 15 -7.45 -5.74 -2.76
C ARG A 15 -7.68 -7.21 -2.41
N GLU A 16 -8.30 -7.98 -3.29
CA GLU A 16 -8.50 -9.41 -3.11
C GLU A 16 -7.17 -10.17 -3.10
N ALA A 17 -6.25 -9.86 -4.02
CA ALA A 17 -4.92 -10.45 -4.07
C ALA A 17 -4.12 -10.18 -2.77
N LEU A 18 -4.16 -8.94 -2.26
CA LEU A 18 -3.53 -8.57 -0.99
C LEU A 18 -4.18 -9.26 0.20
N THR A 19 -5.50 -9.38 0.21
CA THR A 19 -6.26 -10.06 1.27
C THR A 19 -5.93 -11.55 1.28
N ASN A 20 -5.89 -12.20 0.11
CA ASN A 20 -5.49 -13.59 -0.05
C ASN A 20 -4.04 -13.82 0.38
N LEU A 21 -3.13 -12.87 0.08
CA LEU A 21 -1.75 -12.92 0.53
C LEU A 21 -1.65 -12.87 2.07
N VAL A 22 -2.43 -11.99 2.71
CA VAL A 22 -2.47 -11.86 4.16
C VAL A 22 -3.11 -13.09 4.82
N ASN A 23 -4.20 -13.61 4.28
CA ASN A 23 -4.92 -14.78 4.78
C ASN A 23 -4.13 -16.07 4.64
N LYS A 24 -3.41 -16.26 3.54
CA LYS A 24 -2.56 -17.45 3.37
C LYS A 24 -1.47 -17.55 4.44
N GLY A 25 -1.02 -16.42 5.01
CA GLY A 25 -0.01 -16.36 6.07
C GLY A 25 1.39 -16.90 5.69
N LYS A 26 1.52 -17.56 4.54
CA LYS A 26 2.78 -18.09 3.99
C LYS A 26 3.49 -16.99 3.21
N GLY A 27 4.45 -16.33 3.86
CA GLY A 27 5.30 -15.34 3.23
C GLY A 27 6.27 -14.67 4.21
N GLN A 28 7.20 -13.88 3.69
CA GLN A 28 8.11 -13.10 4.51
C GLN A 28 7.31 -12.10 5.38
N ALA A 29 7.55 -12.07 6.69
CA ALA A 29 6.80 -11.22 7.63
C ALA A 29 6.76 -9.73 7.22
N ARG A 30 7.82 -9.24 6.58
CA ARG A 30 7.87 -7.88 6.01
C ARG A 30 6.86 -7.69 4.86
N ARG A 31 6.75 -8.67 3.95
CA ARG A 31 5.81 -8.63 2.82
C ARG A 31 4.36 -8.61 3.30
N LEU A 32 4.04 -9.45 4.29
CA LEU A 32 2.70 -9.49 4.90
C LEU A 32 2.37 -8.18 5.63
N ARG A 33 3.32 -7.59 6.37
CA ARG A 33 3.11 -6.28 7.00
C ARG A 33 2.84 -5.19 5.97
N ARG A 34 3.60 -5.14 4.87
CA ARG A 34 3.37 -4.15 3.81
C ARG A 34 2.04 -4.35 3.10
N ALA A 35 1.62 -5.59 2.89
CA ALA A 35 0.29 -5.89 2.36
C ALA A 35 -0.82 -5.34 3.26
N ARG A 36 -0.71 -5.56 4.58
CA ARG A 36 -1.65 -5.01 5.57
C ARG A 36 -1.64 -3.47 5.59
N ILE A 37 -0.47 -2.85 5.45
CA ILE A 37 -0.35 -1.40 5.34
C ILE A 37 -1.16 -0.88 4.14
N LEU A 38 -1.00 -1.50 2.97
CA LEU A 38 -1.71 -1.07 1.75
C LEU A 38 -3.22 -1.27 1.87
N LEU A 39 -3.65 -2.41 2.43
CA LEU A 39 -5.07 -2.68 2.68
C LEU A 39 -5.70 -1.65 3.62
N MET A 40 -5.00 -1.23 4.69
CA MET A 40 -5.53 -0.23 5.62
C MET A 40 -5.44 1.20 5.06
N ALA A 41 -4.45 1.47 4.20
CA ALA A 41 -4.25 2.76 3.56
C ALA A 41 -5.16 3.01 2.36
N ASP A 42 -5.83 1.97 1.85
CA ASP A 42 -6.73 2.05 0.71
C ASP A 42 -7.90 3.00 0.98
N GLU A 43 -7.97 4.07 0.21
CA GLU A 43 -9.01 5.10 0.31
C GLU A 43 -10.32 4.71 -0.37
N LYS A 44 -10.34 3.61 -1.13
CA LYS A 44 -11.55 3.11 -1.81
C LYS A 44 -12.49 2.33 -0.88
N GLN A 45 -12.15 2.20 0.40
CA GLN A 45 -13.01 1.58 1.40
C GLN A 45 -14.18 2.48 1.78
N ASP A 46 -15.31 1.86 2.13
CA ASP A 46 -16.57 2.52 2.51
C ASP A 46 -16.38 3.57 3.64
N ASN A 47 -15.47 3.29 4.58
CA ASN A 47 -15.13 4.19 5.69
C ASN A 47 -13.96 5.16 5.39
N GLY A 48 -13.43 5.15 4.17
CA GLY A 48 -12.22 5.87 3.79
C GLY A 48 -10.94 5.25 4.34
N GLY A 49 -9.79 5.68 3.79
CA GLY A 49 -8.48 5.13 4.14
C GLY A 49 -7.95 5.66 5.47
N TRP A 50 -7.37 4.77 6.28
CA TRP A 50 -6.86 5.10 7.62
C TRP A 50 -5.72 6.12 7.57
N LYS A 51 -5.49 6.89 8.65
CA LYS A 51 -4.32 7.78 8.75
C LYS A 51 -3.07 6.96 8.99
N ASP A 52 -1.92 7.46 8.52
CA ASP A 52 -0.65 6.75 8.64
C ASP A 52 -0.26 6.44 10.09
N ALA A 53 -0.61 7.34 11.02
CA ALA A 53 -0.41 7.15 12.44
C ALA A 53 -1.26 5.99 13.01
N ASP A 54 -2.52 5.89 12.59
CA ASP A 54 -3.43 4.82 13.02
C ASP A 54 -2.98 3.46 12.48
N ILE A 55 -2.57 3.42 11.20
CA ILE A 55 -2.01 2.22 10.56
C ILE A 55 -0.71 1.78 11.27
N ALA A 56 0.17 2.74 11.55
CA ALA A 56 1.42 2.50 12.26
C ALA A 56 1.18 1.91 13.66
N SER A 57 0.22 2.47 14.40
CA SER A 57 -0.19 1.98 15.70
C SER A 57 -0.77 0.56 15.62
N ALA A 58 -1.73 0.34 14.71
CA ALA A 58 -2.41 -0.96 14.54
C ALA A 58 -1.43 -2.09 14.16
N LEU A 59 -0.43 -1.79 13.32
CA LEU A 59 0.53 -2.78 12.82
C LEU A 59 1.84 -2.82 13.61
N LYS A 60 1.97 -2.01 14.68
CA LYS A 60 3.22 -1.81 15.44
C LYS A 60 4.41 -1.54 14.49
N ALA A 61 4.18 -0.68 13.51
CA ALA A 61 5.16 -0.28 12.50
C ALA A 61 5.51 1.20 12.67
N GLY A 62 6.64 1.64 12.13
CA GLY A 62 6.96 3.07 12.08
C GLY A 62 6.11 3.79 11.03
N VAL A 63 5.62 4.99 11.34
CA VAL A 63 4.87 5.86 10.40
C VAL A 63 5.62 6.04 9.08
N ARG A 64 6.94 6.25 9.15
CA ARG A 64 7.83 6.37 7.99
C ARG A 64 7.88 5.12 7.10
N THR A 65 7.58 3.94 7.67
CA THR A 65 7.42 2.69 6.90
C THR A 65 6.11 2.70 6.13
N VAL A 66 5.04 3.20 6.74
CA VAL A 66 3.73 3.35 6.10
C VAL A 66 3.84 4.33 4.92
N GLU A 67 4.41 5.50 5.17
CA GLU A 67 4.61 6.54 4.15
C GLU A 67 5.42 6.03 2.96
N ARG A 68 6.56 5.36 3.21
CA ARG A 68 7.38 4.76 2.15
C ARG A 68 6.67 3.66 1.39
N THR A 69 5.86 2.84 2.07
CA THR A 69 5.12 1.75 1.42
C THR A 69 4.04 2.31 0.51
N ARG A 70 3.32 3.36 0.94
CA ARG A 70 2.33 4.05 0.13
C ARG A 70 2.97 4.76 -1.07
N GLN A 71 4.01 5.54 -0.82
CA GLN A 71 4.78 6.21 -1.86
C GLN A 71 5.22 5.20 -2.93
N LYS A 72 5.83 4.09 -2.50
CA LYS A 72 6.32 3.06 -3.41
C LYS A 72 5.20 2.37 -4.18
N CYS A 73 4.05 2.17 -3.56
CA CYS A 73 2.88 1.61 -4.23
C CYS A 73 2.36 2.52 -5.34
N VAL A 74 2.33 3.84 -5.10
CA VAL A 74 1.86 4.83 -6.07
C VAL A 74 2.90 5.07 -7.18
N GLU A 75 4.20 5.05 -6.86
CA GLU A 75 5.27 5.34 -7.82
C GLU A 75 5.75 4.10 -8.61
N GLU A 76 5.76 2.92 -7.99
CA GLU A 76 6.34 1.69 -8.56
C GLU A 76 5.36 0.51 -8.62
N GLY A 77 4.14 0.64 -8.06
CA GLY A 77 3.12 -0.42 -8.04
C GLY A 77 3.14 -1.33 -6.81
N ILE A 78 2.11 -2.17 -6.67
CA ILE A 78 1.87 -3.03 -5.50
C ILE A 78 3.01 -4.03 -5.28
N GLU A 79 3.45 -4.73 -6.32
CA GLU A 79 4.50 -5.72 -6.20
C GLU A 79 5.84 -5.13 -5.74
N ALA A 80 6.15 -3.91 -6.19
CA ALA A 80 7.35 -3.16 -5.79
C ALA A 80 7.26 -2.64 -4.35
N ALA A 81 6.06 -2.31 -3.87
CA ALA A 81 5.82 -2.00 -2.47
C ALA A 81 5.97 -3.25 -1.59
N LEU A 82 5.41 -4.40 -2.02
CA LEU A 82 5.45 -5.67 -1.29
C LEU A 82 6.87 -6.25 -1.17
N ASN A 83 7.63 -6.24 -2.26
CA ASN A 83 8.98 -6.79 -2.29
C ASN A 83 10.04 -5.72 -2.03
N HIS A 84 11.11 -6.06 -1.31
CA HIS A 84 12.27 -5.16 -1.21
C HIS A 84 13.08 -5.22 -2.51
N THR A 85 12.58 -4.56 -3.56
CA THR A 85 13.35 -4.34 -4.78
C THR A 85 14.28 -3.13 -4.60
N ARG A 86 15.55 -3.29 -4.99
CA ARG A 86 16.52 -2.19 -5.16
C ARG A 86 15.86 -1.09 -6.00
N PRO A 87 16.06 0.20 -5.68
CA PRO A 87 15.39 1.28 -6.41
C PRO A 87 15.71 1.18 -7.90
N LYS A 88 14.74 0.76 -8.72
CA LYS A 88 14.85 0.89 -10.17
C LYS A 88 14.33 2.28 -10.50
N LYS A 89 15.26 3.13 -10.92
CA LYS A 89 15.00 4.49 -11.36
C LYS A 89 14.17 4.43 -12.64
N SER A 90 12.84 4.36 -12.54
CA SER A 90 11.97 4.62 -13.69
C SER A 90 10.82 5.52 -13.28
N ARG A 91 10.86 6.75 -13.81
CA ARG A 91 9.72 7.66 -13.87
C ARG A 91 8.63 6.99 -14.70
N SER A 92 7.45 6.79 -14.12
CA SER A 92 6.22 6.72 -14.89
C SER A 92 5.14 7.48 -14.16
N LYS A 93 4.81 8.65 -14.73
CA LYS A 93 3.59 9.41 -14.45
C LYS A 93 2.50 8.74 -15.29
N ALA A 94 1.50 8.14 -14.65
CA ALA A 94 0.19 7.89 -15.24
C ALA A 94 -0.77 7.60 -14.08
N LEU A 95 -1.74 8.47 -13.77
CA LEU A 95 -2.92 8.86 -14.56
C LEU A 95 -4.09 7.90 -14.29
N ASP A 96 -5.17 8.54 -13.89
CA ASP A 96 -6.58 8.23 -14.10
C ASP A 96 -6.89 7.08 -15.08
N GLY A 97 -7.88 6.27 -14.71
CA GLY A 97 -8.39 5.21 -15.58
C GLY A 97 -9.54 4.47 -14.95
N ALA A 98 -10.74 5.04 -15.05
CA ALA A 98 -11.99 4.31 -15.00
C ALA A 98 -11.93 3.12 -15.97
N ALA A 99 -12.43 1.96 -15.55
CA ALA A 99 -12.68 0.84 -16.45
C ALA A 99 -14.16 0.89 -16.83
N GLU A 100 -14.40 1.28 -18.09
CA GLU A 100 -15.60 0.98 -18.90
C GLU A 100 -15.46 -0.44 -19.49
#